data_AF-A0A1Q3LEW4-F1
#
_entry.id   AF-A0A1Q3LEW4-F1
#
_cell.length_a   1.000
_cell.length_b   1.000
_cell.length_c   1.000
_cell.angle_alpha   90.00
_cell.angle_beta   90.00
_cell.angle_gamma   90.00
#
_symmetry.space_group_name_H-M   'P 1'
#
loop_
_entity.id
_entity.type
_entity.pdbx_description
1 polymer ?
#
loop_
_entity_poly.entity_id
_entity_poly.type
_entity_poly.pdbx_seq_one_letter_code
_entity_poly.pdbx_strand_id
1 'polypeptide(L)'
;MSQLARRQARLAGVLYLVTHVTSVAAVIAYGGGLLRAGVALEFVLALGCLGTGVLLWVLLQSRGPARAASFALLRTLEAAVIVAGALPMLGPALVNATAEGESTAMHTAAFLLGQGLVISVNTVILGWLLWDARAVPRALAALGIAGGVIVLVSNGLQLAGAIPLNGVAAGVAAVPVFAFEIWFAVWLIAVGVRSEPGIRAAHEGGLPNSPHALKRPQVNT
;
A
#
# COMPACT_ATOMS: atom_id res chain seq x y z
N MET A 1 -4.87 1.21 20.72
CA MET A 1 -5.46 1.90 19.55
C MET A 1 -6.81 2.53 19.91
N SER A 2 -7.06 3.75 19.45
CA SER A 2 -8.38 4.40 19.52
C SER A 2 -9.39 3.73 18.57
N GLN A 3 -10.69 3.95 18.81
CA GLN A 3 -11.78 3.52 17.91
C GLN A 3 -11.56 4.02 16.47
N LEU A 4 -11.15 5.27 16.31
CA LEU A 4 -10.84 5.88 15.01
C LEU A 4 -9.69 5.17 14.30
N ALA A 5 -8.57 4.92 14.99
CA ALA A 5 -7.42 4.22 14.41
C ALA A 5 -7.77 2.79 13.96
N ARG A 6 -8.67 2.11 14.70
CA ARG A 6 -9.17 0.79 14.31
C ARG A 6 -10.03 0.86 13.04
N ARG A 7 -10.88 1.87 12.92
CA ARG A 7 -11.68 2.10 11.71
C ARG A 7 -10.80 2.43 10.50
N GLN A 8 -9.78 3.28 10.68
CA GLN A 8 -8.81 3.61 9.64
C GLN A 8 -8.01 2.39 9.19
N ALA A 9 -7.54 1.55 10.12
CA ALA A 9 -6.84 0.32 9.78
C ALA A 9 -7.74 -0.65 8.99
N ARG A 10 -8.98 -0.85 9.42
CA ARG A 10 -9.96 -1.65 8.67
C ARG A 10 -10.20 -1.11 7.27
N LEU A 11 -10.39 0.20 7.14
CA LEU A 11 -10.60 0.83 5.84
C LEU A 11 -9.38 0.67 4.94
N ALA A 12 -8.17 0.81 5.47
CA ALA A 12 -6.93 0.58 4.72
C ALA A 12 -6.85 -0.88 4.23
N GLY A 13 -7.17 -1.85 5.07
CA GLY A 13 -7.23 -3.26 4.67
C GLY A 13 -8.30 -3.55 3.62
N VAL A 14 -9.49 -2.97 3.75
CA VAL A 14 -10.55 -3.09 2.72
C VAL A 14 -10.10 -2.50 1.39
N LEU A 15 -9.49 -1.31 1.39
CA LEU A 15 -8.99 -0.70 0.16
C LEU A 15 -7.89 -1.54 -0.50
N TYR A 16 -7.01 -2.19 0.29
CA TYR A 16 -6.04 -3.15 -0.25
C TYR A 16 -6.72 -4.34 -0.95
N LEU A 17 -7.78 -4.91 -0.36
CA LEU A 17 -8.55 -5.98 -1.02
C LEU A 17 -9.22 -5.46 -2.29
N VAL A 18 -9.79 -4.25 -2.26
CA VAL A 18 -10.39 -3.61 -3.42
C VAL A 18 -9.36 -3.48 -4.54
N THR A 19 -8.13 -2.99 -4.27
CA THR A 19 -7.10 -2.88 -5.31
C THR A 19 -6.74 -4.23 -5.94
N HIS A 20 -6.72 -5.31 -5.15
CA HIS A 20 -6.46 -6.65 -5.69
C HIS A 20 -7.59 -7.12 -6.60
N VAL A 21 -8.82 -7.03 -6.12
CA VAL A 21 -10.01 -7.48 -6.85
C VAL A 21 -10.15 -6.69 -8.15
N THR A 22 -10.01 -5.36 -8.10
CA THR A 22 -10.16 -4.53 -9.30
C THR A 22 -9.01 -4.70 -10.28
N SER A 23 -7.77 -4.89 -9.81
CA SER A 23 -6.62 -5.17 -10.69
C SER A 23 -6.82 -6.48 -11.47
N VAL A 24 -7.18 -7.58 -10.79
CA VAL A 24 -7.43 -8.88 -11.45
C VAL A 24 -8.65 -8.81 -12.37
N ALA A 25 -9.73 -8.17 -11.92
CA ALA A 25 -10.93 -8.02 -12.73
C ALA A 25 -10.68 -7.16 -13.98
N ALA A 26 -9.82 -6.13 -13.90
CA ALA A 26 -9.47 -5.29 -15.05
C ALA A 26 -8.75 -6.10 -16.13
N VAL A 27 -7.78 -6.94 -15.74
CA VAL A 27 -7.08 -7.84 -16.68
C VAL A 27 -8.06 -8.77 -17.39
N ILE A 28 -9.00 -9.38 -16.64
CA ILE A 28 -10.04 -10.25 -17.21
C ILE A 28 -10.95 -9.46 -18.15
N ALA A 29 -11.38 -8.25 -17.76
CA ALA A 29 -12.25 -7.40 -18.57
C ALA A 29 -11.59 -7.01 -19.89
N TYR A 30 -10.33 -6.55 -19.87
CA TYR A 30 -9.59 -6.23 -21.09
C TYR A 30 -9.36 -7.46 -21.96
N GLY A 31 -9.00 -8.61 -21.38
CA GLY A 31 -8.85 -9.86 -22.12
C GLY A 31 -10.15 -10.36 -22.78
N GLY A 32 -11.30 -10.01 -22.21
CA GLY A 32 -12.63 -10.28 -22.77
C GLY A 32 -13.15 -9.19 -23.72
N GLY A 33 -12.37 -8.16 -24.04
CA GLY A 33 -12.79 -7.03 -24.89
C GLY A 33 -13.76 -6.04 -24.24
N LEU A 34 -13.98 -6.14 -22.91
CA LEU A 34 -14.88 -5.26 -22.16
C LEU A 34 -14.17 -3.96 -21.75
N LEU A 35 -13.83 -3.15 -22.75
CA LEU A 35 -12.97 -1.97 -22.60
C LEU A 35 -13.47 -0.98 -21.54
N ARG A 36 -14.77 -0.66 -21.55
CA ARG A 36 -15.39 0.24 -20.55
C ARG A 36 -15.31 -0.30 -19.13
N ALA A 37 -15.48 -1.61 -18.97
CA ALA A 37 -15.40 -2.24 -17.66
C ALA A 37 -13.95 -2.23 -17.15
N GLY A 38 -12.97 -2.54 -18.02
CA GLY A 38 -11.54 -2.44 -17.69
C GLY A 38 -11.16 -1.05 -17.20
N VAL A 39 -11.52 0.01 -17.95
CA VAL A 39 -11.23 1.40 -17.56
C VAL A 39 -11.89 1.77 -16.24
N ALA A 40 -13.15 1.39 -16.02
CA ALA A 40 -13.85 1.66 -14.77
C ALA A 40 -13.18 0.97 -13.57
N LEU A 41 -12.73 -0.28 -13.75
CA LEU A 41 -12.02 -1.05 -12.73
C LEU A 41 -10.65 -0.43 -12.40
N GLU A 42 -9.89 0.01 -13.40
CA GLU A 42 -8.62 0.71 -13.20
C GLU A 42 -8.80 2.06 -12.50
N PHE A 43 -9.89 2.77 -12.76
CA PHE A 43 -10.20 3.99 -12.04
C PHE A 43 -10.48 3.72 -10.54
N VAL A 44 -11.26 2.69 -10.23
CA VAL A 44 -11.49 2.27 -8.83
C VAL A 44 -10.20 1.78 -8.18
N LEU A 45 -9.37 1.04 -8.92
CA LEU A 45 -8.03 0.64 -8.49
C LEU A 45 -7.20 1.87 -8.09
N ALA A 46 -7.09 2.88 -8.95
CA ALA A 46 -6.33 4.10 -8.68
C ALA A 46 -6.82 4.85 -7.44
N LEU A 47 -8.14 4.93 -7.22
CA LEU A 47 -8.71 5.51 -6.00
C LEU A 47 -8.35 4.69 -4.75
N GLY A 48 -8.38 3.36 -4.86
CA GLY A 48 -7.89 2.47 -3.80
C GLY A 48 -6.40 2.70 -3.51
N CYS A 49 -5.61 2.98 -4.55
CA CYS A 49 -4.19 3.32 -4.41
C CYS A 49 -3.98 4.61 -3.61
N LEU A 50 -4.67 5.68 -3.99
CA LEU A 50 -4.65 6.94 -3.25
C LEU A 50 -5.09 6.77 -1.80
N GLY A 51 -6.23 6.10 -1.59
CA GLY A 51 -6.80 5.92 -0.25
C GLY A 51 -5.91 5.08 0.67
N THR A 52 -5.28 4.02 0.17
CA THR A 52 -4.31 3.23 0.96
C THR A 52 -3.07 4.05 1.31
N GLY A 53 -2.55 4.85 0.38
CA GLY A 53 -1.43 5.78 0.62
C GLY A 53 -1.73 6.74 1.78
N VAL A 54 -2.88 7.43 1.71
CA VAL A 54 -3.31 8.39 2.74
C VAL A 54 -3.54 7.71 4.10
N LEU A 55 -4.24 6.58 4.13
CA LEU A 55 -4.56 5.92 5.40
C LEU A 55 -3.31 5.36 6.09
N LEU A 56 -2.37 4.78 5.32
CA LEU A 56 -1.12 4.29 5.91
C LEU A 56 -0.18 5.40 6.35
N TRP A 57 -0.18 6.54 5.66
CA TRP A 57 0.47 7.75 6.17
C TRP A 57 -0.06 8.10 7.56
N VAL A 58 -1.38 8.26 7.70
CA VAL A 58 -2.01 8.62 8.98
C VAL A 58 -1.71 7.59 10.07
N LEU A 59 -1.72 6.30 9.74
CA LEU A 59 -1.52 5.22 10.70
C LEU A 59 -0.05 5.03 11.14
N LEU A 60 0.92 5.35 10.27
CA LEU A 60 2.32 4.97 10.47
C LEU A 60 3.31 6.16 10.50
N GLN A 61 2.89 7.38 10.17
CA GLN A 61 3.78 8.56 10.15
C GLN A 61 4.52 8.79 11.47
N SER A 62 3.91 8.48 12.61
CA SER A 62 4.54 8.64 13.93
C SER A 62 5.69 7.65 14.19
N ARG A 63 5.81 6.59 13.39
CA ARG A 63 6.83 5.54 13.55
C ARG A 63 7.96 5.63 12.54
N GLY A 64 7.82 6.48 11.53
CA GLY A 64 8.76 6.57 10.42
C GLY A 64 8.26 7.54 9.37
N PRO A 65 8.31 8.86 9.65
CA PRO A 65 7.69 9.87 8.81
C PRO A 65 8.25 9.85 7.39
N ALA A 66 9.57 9.76 7.21
CA ALA A 66 10.15 9.71 5.86
C ALA A 66 9.60 8.55 5.01
N ARG A 67 9.57 7.33 5.56
CA ARG A 67 9.09 6.14 4.83
C ARG A 67 7.59 6.12 4.62
N ALA A 68 6.82 6.59 5.61
CA ALA A 68 5.39 6.74 5.45
C ALA A 68 5.08 7.74 4.31
N ALA A 69 5.86 8.82 4.20
CA ALA A 69 5.68 9.84 3.16
C ALA A 69 6.02 9.25 1.80
N SER A 70 7.18 8.60 1.71
CA SER A 70 7.62 7.92 0.49
C SER A 70 6.57 6.92 0.01
N PHE A 71 6.01 6.09 0.91
CA PHE A 71 4.93 5.16 0.57
C PHE A 71 3.69 5.89 0.02
N ALA A 72 3.21 6.92 0.72
CA ALA A 72 2.01 7.65 0.28
C ALA A 72 2.21 8.36 -1.08
N LEU A 73 3.38 8.95 -1.29
CA LEU A 73 3.75 9.59 -2.55
C LEU A 73 3.88 8.56 -3.68
N LEU A 74 4.49 7.40 -3.42
CA LEU A 74 4.59 6.33 -4.42
C LEU A 74 3.23 5.74 -4.77
N ARG A 75 2.32 5.56 -3.79
CA ARG A 75 0.93 5.16 -4.07
C ARG A 75 0.18 6.19 -4.90
N THR A 76 0.48 7.47 -4.69
CA THR A 76 -0.09 8.56 -5.49
C THR A 76 0.45 8.55 -6.91
N LEU A 77 1.76 8.35 -7.08
CA LEU A 77 2.39 8.18 -8.40
C LEU A 77 1.83 6.95 -9.13
N GLU A 78 1.70 5.83 -8.44
CA GLU A 78 1.11 4.60 -8.99
C GLU A 78 -0.32 4.85 -9.50
N ALA A 79 -1.17 5.48 -8.68
CA ALA A 79 -2.52 5.84 -9.08
C ALA A 79 -2.55 6.75 -10.31
N ALA A 80 -1.65 7.74 -10.37
CA ALA A 80 -1.54 8.64 -11.51
C ALA A 80 -1.13 7.91 -12.80
N VAL A 81 -0.17 6.98 -12.70
CA VAL A 81 0.27 6.16 -13.85
C VAL A 81 -0.83 5.22 -14.31
N ILE A 82 -1.59 4.61 -13.39
CA ILE A 82 -2.75 3.76 -13.75
C ILE A 82 -3.79 4.57 -14.53
N VAL A 83 -4.16 5.77 -14.05
CA VAL A 83 -5.10 6.64 -14.77
C VAL A 83 -4.53 7.05 -16.13
N ALA A 84 -3.25 7.39 -16.20
CA ALA A 84 -2.59 7.72 -17.48
C ALA A 84 -2.62 6.55 -18.47
N GLY A 85 -2.45 5.31 -18.00
CA GLY A 85 -2.56 4.09 -18.80
C GLY A 85 -3.98 3.75 -19.25
N ALA A 86 -4.98 4.09 -18.43
CA ALA A 86 -6.38 3.89 -18.75
C ALA A 86 -6.91 4.88 -19.82
N LEU A 87 -6.31 6.07 -19.96
CA LEU A 87 -6.73 7.08 -20.93
C LEU A 87 -6.67 6.60 -22.40
N PRO A 88 -5.57 5.98 -22.88
CA PRO A 88 -5.53 5.35 -24.20
C PRO A 88 -6.62 4.29 -24.43
N MET A 89 -7.03 3.58 -23.38
CA MET A 89 -8.13 2.60 -23.44
C MET A 89 -9.50 3.29 -23.46
N LEU A 90 -9.65 4.43 -22.78
CA LEU A 90 -10.89 5.17 -22.73
C LEU A 90 -11.29 5.78 -24.08
N GLY A 91 -10.32 6.26 -24.88
CA GLY A 91 -10.58 6.89 -26.18
C GLY A 91 -11.45 6.02 -27.11
N PRO A 92 -10.99 4.82 -27.49
CA PRO A 92 -11.78 3.89 -28.30
C PRO A 92 -13.11 3.49 -27.63
N ALA A 93 -13.11 3.35 -26.30
CA ALA A 93 -14.31 3.00 -25.54
C ALA A 93 -15.43 4.05 -25.68
N LEU A 94 -15.09 5.33 -25.80
CA LEU A 94 -16.09 6.41 -25.94
C LEU A 94 -16.77 6.39 -27.31
N VAL A 95 -16.07 5.95 -28.36
CA VAL A 95 -16.57 5.89 -29.73
C VAL A 95 -17.05 4.49 -30.16
N ASN A 96 -17.10 3.53 -29.23
CA ASN A 96 -17.41 2.12 -29.50
C ASN A 96 -16.45 1.45 -30.50
N ALA A 97 -15.19 1.88 -30.52
CA ALA A 97 -14.14 1.24 -31.29
C ALA A 97 -13.38 0.21 -30.45
N THR A 98 -12.66 -0.68 -31.13
CA THR A 98 -11.69 -1.57 -30.51
C THR A 98 -10.43 -0.79 -30.16
N ALA A 99 -9.79 -1.11 -29.03
CA ALA A 99 -8.46 -0.59 -28.74
C ALA A 99 -7.46 -1.22 -29.71
N GLU A 100 -6.69 -0.39 -30.42
CA GLU A 100 -5.69 -0.82 -31.40
C GLU A 100 -4.28 -0.79 -30.80
N GLY A 101 -3.30 -1.24 -31.59
CA GLY A 101 -1.94 -1.54 -31.12
C GLY A 101 -1.25 -0.40 -30.36
N GLU A 102 -1.43 0.85 -30.78
CA GLU A 102 -0.84 2.00 -30.08
C GLU A 102 -1.46 2.20 -28.69
N SER A 103 -2.80 2.18 -28.60
CA SER A 103 -3.50 2.30 -27.32
C SER A 103 -3.07 1.19 -26.37
N THR A 104 -3.05 -0.06 -26.84
CA THR A 104 -2.66 -1.22 -26.03
C THR A 104 -1.18 -1.15 -25.61
N ALA A 105 -0.30 -0.66 -26.49
CA ALA A 105 1.11 -0.47 -26.15
C ALA A 105 1.30 0.60 -25.05
N MET A 106 0.59 1.72 -25.14
CA MET A 106 0.61 2.76 -24.11
C MET A 106 0.08 2.25 -22.76
N HIS A 107 -1.02 1.49 -22.78
CA HIS A 107 -1.57 0.85 -21.58
C HIS A 107 -0.58 -0.15 -20.97
N THR A 108 0.04 -1.00 -21.80
CA THR A 108 1.04 -1.98 -21.35
C THR A 108 2.27 -1.29 -20.74
N ALA A 109 2.74 -0.19 -21.33
CA ALA A 109 3.85 0.59 -20.80
C ALA A 109 3.50 1.21 -19.43
N ALA A 110 2.30 1.76 -19.28
CA ALA A 110 1.82 2.30 -18.01
C ALA A 110 1.66 1.20 -16.96
N PHE A 111 1.16 0.02 -17.34
CA PHE A 111 1.04 -1.14 -16.45
C PHE A 111 2.41 -1.57 -15.90
N LEU A 112 3.43 -1.70 -16.77
CA LEU A 112 4.80 -2.01 -16.34
C LEU A 112 5.37 -0.94 -15.41
N LEU A 113 5.12 0.34 -15.68
CA LEU A 113 5.67 1.43 -14.88
C LEU A 113 4.98 1.54 -13.51
N GLY A 114 3.65 1.59 -13.48
CA GLY A 114 2.86 1.77 -12.25
C GLY A 114 2.76 0.48 -11.45
N GLN A 115 1.97 -0.47 -11.98
CA GLN A 115 1.67 -1.76 -11.33
C GLN A 115 2.83 -2.77 -11.42
N GLY A 116 3.92 -2.41 -12.11
CA GLY A 116 5.18 -3.14 -12.07
C GLY A 116 6.21 -2.45 -11.19
N LEU A 117 6.90 -1.43 -11.72
CA LEU A 117 8.09 -0.85 -11.08
C LEU A 117 7.75 -0.04 -9.82
N VAL A 118 6.78 0.88 -9.89
CA VAL A 118 6.42 1.76 -8.77
C VAL A 118 5.91 0.94 -7.59
N ILE A 119 4.98 -0.01 -7.81
CA ILE A 119 4.46 -0.86 -6.74
C ILE A 119 5.56 -1.69 -6.09
N SER A 120 6.56 -2.15 -6.85
CA SER A 120 7.68 -2.92 -6.30
C SER A 120 8.47 -2.13 -5.25
N VAL A 121 8.83 -0.88 -5.59
CA VAL A 121 9.53 0.03 -4.67
C VAL A 121 8.65 0.37 -3.46
N ASN A 122 7.37 0.62 -3.72
CA ASN A 122 6.38 0.92 -2.70
C ASN A 122 6.28 -0.20 -1.64
N THR A 123 6.21 -1.46 -2.09
CA THR A 123 6.14 -2.64 -1.21
C THR A 123 7.41 -2.82 -0.39
N VAL A 124 8.60 -2.57 -0.96
CA VAL A 124 9.86 -2.62 -0.19
C VAL A 124 9.87 -1.57 0.93
N ILE A 125 9.51 -0.32 0.61
CA ILE A 125 9.49 0.77 1.58
C ILE A 125 8.47 0.50 2.69
N LEU A 126 7.27 0.03 2.32
CA LEU A 126 6.25 -0.35 3.30
C LEU A 126 6.73 -1.50 4.18
N GLY A 127 7.25 -2.58 3.58
CA GLY A 127 7.76 -3.73 4.31
C GLY A 127 8.85 -3.32 5.32
N TRP A 128 9.76 -2.43 4.91
CA TRP A 128 10.81 -1.92 5.79
C TRP A 128 10.26 -1.03 6.92
N LEU A 129 9.30 -0.15 6.62
CA LEU A 129 8.59 0.63 7.64
C LEU A 129 7.88 -0.28 8.65
N LEU A 130 7.16 -1.30 8.17
CA LEU A 130 6.44 -2.25 9.01
C LEU A 130 7.39 -3.08 9.89
N TRP A 131 8.56 -3.44 9.36
CA TRP A 131 9.60 -4.18 10.07
C TRP A 131 10.15 -3.38 11.26
N ASP A 132 10.52 -2.13 11.03
CA ASP A 132 11.08 -1.26 12.07
C ASP A 132 10.03 -0.84 13.09
N ALA A 133 8.85 -0.44 12.60
CA ALA A 133 7.71 -0.03 13.42
C ALA A 133 7.13 -1.16 14.29
N ARG A 134 7.50 -2.42 14.02
CA ARG A 134 6.91 -3.64 14.60
C ARG A 134 5.37 -3.61 14.58
N ALA A 135 4.83 -3.00 13.52
CA ALA A 135 3.40 -2.73 13.33
C ALA A 135 2.58 -4.02 13.11
N VAL A 136 3.24 -5.06 12.60
CA VAL A 136 2.70 -6.35 12.17
C VAL A 136 3.70 -7.47 12.53
N PRO A 137 3.38 -8.78 12.36
CA PRO A 137 4.36 -9.85 12.55
C PRO A 137 5.59 -9.66 11.66
N ARG A 138 6.79 -9.99 12.17
CA ARG A 138 8.04 -9.82 11.42
C ARG A 138 8.05 -10.60 10.10
N ALA A 139 7.50 -11.82 10.10
CA ALA A 139 7.37 -12.63 8.89
C ALA A 139 6.59 -11.91 7.78
N LEU A 140 5.51 -11.22 8.13
CA LEU A 140 4.71 -10.44 7.18
C LEU A 140 5.54 -9.29 6.60
N ALA A 141 6.24 -8.53 7.44
CA ALA A 141 7.09 -7.43 6.99
C ALA A 141 8.26 -7.92 6.11
N ALA A 142 8.91 -9.04 6.47
CA ALA A 142 9.96 -9.65 5.66
C ALA A 142 9.43 -10.13 4.30
N LEU A 143 8.23 -10.72 4.26
CA LEU A 143 7.61 -11.12 3.00
C LEU A 143 7.38 -9.93 2.07
N GLY A 144 6.94 -8.78 2.60
CA GLY A 144 6.80 -7.54 1.83
C GLY A 144 8.13 -7.06 1.24
N ILE A 145 9.20 -7.05 2.04
CA ILE A 145 10.54 -6.66 1.56
C ILE A 145 11.02 -7.62 0.46
N ALA A 146 11.01 -8.92 0.74
CA ALA A 146 11.49 -9.94 -0.19
C ALA A 146 10.66 -9.94 -1.48
N GLY A 147 9.34 -9.91 -1.38
CA GLY A 147 8.45 -9.83 -2.53
C GLY A 147 8.69 -8.58 -3.35
N GLY A 148 8.76 -7.41 -2.71
CA GLY A 148 9.01 -6.15 -3.42
C GLY A 148 10.33 -6.16 -4.19
N VAL A 149 11.40 -6.72 -3.62
CA VAL A 149 12.69 -6.87 -4.31
C VAL A 149 12.60 -7.84 -5.49
N ILE A 150 11.96 -9.00 -5.31
CA ILE A 150 11.79 -10.00 -6.37
C ILE A 150 11.03 -9.41 -7.56
N VAL A 151 9.92 -8.72 -7.30
CA VAL A 151 9.10 -8.10 -8.34
C VAL A 151 9.82 -6.91 -8.99
N LEU A 152 10.60 -6.14 -8.22
CA LEU A 152 11.42 -5.06 -8.79
C LEU A 152 12.44 -5.59 -9.80
N VAL A 153 13.15 -6.66 -9.45
CA VAL A 153 14.12 -7.31 -10.35
C VAL A 153 13.42 -7.86 -11.59
N SER A 154 12.29 -8.56 -11.41
CA SER A 154 11.50 -9.10 -12.53
C SER A 154 11.02 -8.01 -13.49
N ASN A 155 10.50 -6.89 -12.97
CA ASN A 155 10.05 -5.77 -13.80
C ASN A 155 11.22 -5.01 -14.44
N GLY A 156 12.38 -4.94 -13.76
CA GLY A 156 13.61 -4.41 -14.36
C GLY A 156 14.09 -5.24 -15.55
N LEU A 157 14.02 -6.58 -15.44
CA LEU A 157 14.35 -7.48 -16.55
C LEU A 157 13.36 -7.36 -17.72
N GLN A 158 12.06 -7.17 -17.44
CA GLN A 158 11.06 -6.89 -18.46
C GLN A 158 11.32 -5.55 -19.16
N LEU A 159 11.64 -4.50 -18.41
CA LEU A 159 12.00 -3.18 -18.96
C LEU A 159 13.23 -3.26 -19.87
N ALA A 160 14.21 -4.08 -19.51
CA ALA A 160 15.41 -4.32 -20.32
C ALA A 160 15.17 -5.25 -21.53
N GLY A 161 13.96 -5.81 -21.69
CA GLY A 161 13.65 -6.79 -22.74
C GLY A 161 14.30 -8.16 -22.55
N ALA A 162 14.84 -8.46 -21.36
CA ALA A 162 15.51 -9.72 -21.07
C ALA A 162 14.53 -10.89 -20.84
N ILE A 163 13.31 -10.59 -20.40
CA ILE A 163 12.20 -11.54 -20.25
C ILE A 163 10.90 -10.93 -20.82
N PRO A 164 9.93 -11.76 -21.28
CA PRO A 164 8.69 -11.25 -21.85
C PRO A 164 7.82 -10.49 -20.84
N LEU A 165 7.15 -9.44 -21.30
CA LEU A 165 6.18 -8.68 -20.52
C LEU A 165 5.03 -9.59 -20.06
N ASN A 166 4.68 -9.52 -18.78
CA ASN A 166 3.57 -10.26 -18.18
C ASN A 166 3.61 -11.78 -18.42
N GLY A 167 4.80 -12.35 -18.67
CA GLY A 167 4.99 -13.78 -18.89
C GLY A 167 4.93 -14.61 -17.61
N VAL A 168 5.07 -15.93 -17.74
CA VAL A 168 5.03 -16.89 -16.61
C VAL A 168 6.05 -16.53 -15.52
N ALA A 169 7.27 -16.13 -15.90
CA ALA A 169 8.30 -15.72 -14.95
C ALA A 169 7.88 -14.49 -14.12
N ALA A 170 7.27 -13.49 -14.76
CA ALA A 170 6.75 -12.30 -14.07
C ALA A 170 5.58 -12.66 -13.14
N GLY A 171 4.69 -13.55 -13.58
CA GLY A 171 3.59 -14.06 -12.76
C GLY A 171 4.09 -14.78 -11.50
N VAL A 172 5.10 -15.65 -11.63
CA VAL A 172 5.72 -16.34 -10.48
C VAL A 172 6.42 -15.35 -9.55
N ALA A 173 7.15 -14.38 -10.10
CA ALA A 173 7.82 -13.34 -9.33
C ALA A 173 6.83 -12.48 -8.51
N ALA A 174 5.60 -12.28 -9.00
CA ALA A 174 4.56 -11.51 -8.33
C ALA A 174 3.92 -12.22 -7.13
N VAL A 175 4.00 -13.55 -7.03
CA VAL A 175 3.34 -14.34 -5.99
C VAL A 175 3.68 -13.88 -4.56
N PRO A 176 4.96 -13.62 -4.19
CA PRO A 176 5.28 -13.20 -2.83
C PRO A 176 4.70 -11.81 -2.48
N VAL A 177 4.66 -10.87 -3.43
CA VAL A 177 4.01 -9.55 -3.21
C VAL A 177 2.52 -9.74 -3.02
N PHE A 178 1.87 -10.49 -3.91
CA PHE A 178 0.44 -10.79 -3.79
C PHE A 178 0.10 -11.43 -2.44
N ALA A 179 0.89 -12.41 -2.01
CA ALA A 179 0.72 -13.04 -0.70
C ALA A 179 0.91 -12.05 0.46
N PHE A 180 1.92 -11.17 0.38
CA PHE A 180 2.13 -10.10 1.35
C PHE A 180 0.91 -9.18 1.43
N GLU A 181 0.42 -8.66 0.30
CA GLU A 181 -0.63 -7.66 0.31
C GLU A 181 -1.97 -8.23 0.79
N ILE A 182 -2.33 -9.46 0.39
CA ILE A 182 -3.52 -10.15 0.90
C ILE A 182 -3.40 -10.40 2.41
N TRP A 183 -2.26 -10.91 2.87
CA TRP A 183 -2.05 -11.14 4.30
C TRP A 183 -2.10 -9.83 5.09
N PHE A 184 -1.47 -8.78 4.58
CA PHE A 184 -1.47 -7.46 5.19
C PHE A 184 -2.88 -6.87 5.28
N ALA A 185 -3.67 -6.98 4.21
CA ALA A 185 -5.05 -6.53 4.16
C ALA A 185 -5.92 -7.21 5.22
N VAL A 186 -5.87 -8.55 5.27
CA VAL A 186 -6.61 -9.35 6.26
C VAL A 186 -6.16 -9.00 7.67
N TRP A 187 -4.84 -8.82 7.88
CA TRP A 187 -4.30 -8.42 9.18
C TRP A 187 -4.82 -7.06 9.64
N LEU A 188 -4.85 -6.06 8.74
CA LEU A 188 -5.38 -4.73 9.04
C LEU A 188 -6.87 -4.75 9.39
N ILE A 189 -7.67 -5.59 8.72
CA ILE A 189 -9.11 -5.74 8.98
C ILE A 189 -9.35 -6.41 10.33
N ALA A 190 -8.70 -7.54 10.58
CA ALA A 190 -8.94 -8.37 11.77
C ALA A 190 -8.29 -7.79 13.03
N VAL A 191 -7.04 -7.36 12.93
CA VAL A 191 -6.20 -6.98 14.07
C VAL A 191 -5.92 -5.48 14.11
N GLY A 192 -5.58 -4.89 12.96
CA GLY A 192 -5.07 -3.53 12.86
C GLY A 192 -3.57 -3.43 13.18
N VAL A 193 -3.10 -2.22 13.49
CA VAL A 193 -1.68 -1.92 13.73
C VAL A 193 -1.31 -2.08 15.20
N ARG A 194 -0.31 -2.92 15.52
CA ARG A 194 0.12 -3.16 16.91
C ARG A 194 0.52 -1.86 17.59
N SER A 195 -0.02 -1.55 18.78
CA SER A 195 0.36 -0.36 19.56
C SER A 195 1.77 -0.51 20.16
N GLU A 196 2.53 0.57 20.33
CA GLU A 196 3.81 0.50 21.04
C GLU A 196 3.62 0.03 22.50
N PRO A 197 4.51 -0.82 23.03
CA PRO A 197 4.45 -1.25 24.43
C PRO A 197 4.63 -0.14 25.50
N GLY A 198 4.96 1.10 25.14
CA GLY A 198 5.46 2.11 26.09
C GLY A 198 4.45 3.09 26.70
N ILE A 199 3.30 3.37 26.06
CA ILE A 199 2.43 4.48 26.50
C ILE A 199 1.36 4.04 27.52
N ARG A 200 1.03 2.75 27.61
CA ARG A 200 0.04 2.26 28.58
C ARG A 200 0.57 2.25 30.02
N ALA A 201 1.87 2.01 30.22
CA ALA A 201 2.47 2.00 31.55
C ALA A 201 2.50 3.39 32.21
N ALA A 202 2.59 4.47 31.43
CA ALA A 202 2.64 5.84 31.95
C ALA A 202 1.26 6.39 32.39
N HIS A 203 0.16 5.79 31.92
CA HIS A 203 -1.20 6.19 32.32
C HIS A 203 -1.77 5.35 33.46
N GLU A 204 -1.23 4.16 33.70
CA GLU A 204 -1.60 3.27 34.83
C GLU A 204 -0.62 3.37 36.02
N GLY A 205 0.59 3.90 35.79
CA GLY A 205 1.53 4.29 36.84
C GLY A 205 1.17 5.66 37.41
N GLY A 206 0.28 5.69 38.40
CA GLY A 206 0.00 6.88 39.20
C GLY A 206 1.31 7.57 39.62
N LEU A 207 1.28 8.91 39.56
CA LEU A 207 2.34 9.79 40.03
C LEU A 207 2.96 9.23 41.33
N PRO A 208 4.30 9.06 41.41
CA PRO A 208 4.91 8.71 42.68
C PRO A 208 4.54 9.79 43.70
N ASN A 209 3.85 9.38 44.76
CA ASN A 209 3.58 10.20 45.93
C ASN A 209 4.91 10.77 46.43
N SER A 210 5.15 12.06 46.20
CA SER A 210 6.27 12.79 46.79
C SER A 210 6.07 12.90 48.30
N PRO A 211 6.94 12.31 49.15
CA PRO A 211 6.92 12.58 50.59
C PRO A 211 7.86 13.75 50.87
N HIS A 212 7.42 14.97 50.55
CA HIS A 212 8.01 16.17 51.13
C HIS A 212 6.91 17.11 51.60
N ALA A 213 6.45 16.83 52.82
CA ALA A 213 5.73 17.79 53.64
C ALA A 213 6.57 19.06 53.77
N LEU A 214 6.06 20.15 53.20
CA LEU A 214 6.51 21.51 53.48
C LEU A 214 6.33 21.78 54.99
N LYS A 215 7.42 21.66 55.74
CA LYS A 215 7.51 22.26 57.08
C LYS A 215 7.39 23.77 56.92
N ARG A 216 6.27 24.35 57.33
CA ARG A 216 6.15 25.79 57.58
C ARG A 216 7.09 26.18 58.72
N PRO A 217 7.90 27.25 58.60
CA PRO A 217 8.59 27.78 59.76
C PRO A 217 7.56 28.49 60.67
N GLN A 218 7.48 28.02 61.92
CA GLN A 218 6.87 28.75 63.02
C GLN A 218 7.80 29.93 63.34
N VAL A 219 7.38 31.14 63.01
CA VAL A 219 8.02 32.37 63.49
C VAL A 219 7.49 32.60 64.90
N ASN A 220 8.37 32.47 65.88
CA ASN A 220 8.13 32.89 67.25
C ASN A 220 9.15 33.98 67.57
N THR A 221 8.66 35.03 68.25
CA THR A 221 9.24 36.34 68.62
C THR A 221 9.23 37.41 67.54
#